data_AF-L0G397-F1
#
_entry.id   AF-L0G397-F1
#
_cell.length_a   1.000
_cell.length_b   1.000
_cell.length_c   1.000
_cell.angle_alpha   90.00
_cell.angle_beta   90.00
_cell.angle_gamma   90.00
#
_symmetry.space_group_name_H-M   'P 1'
#
loop_
_entity.id
_entity.type
_entity.pdbx_description
1 polymer ?
#
loop_
_entity_poly.entity_id
_entity_poly.type
_entity_poly.pdbx_seq_one_letter_code
_entity_poly.pdbx_strand_id
1 'polypeptide(L)'
;MLRHQITTVFLLAFSVMTGLQAQHVNSYPKDGKVRDLKGKVQEDIVVAKDGSGDFLYIADALEAIRVYLPKPITVHIKEGVYKEKLEIPGTITNVTFKGDGPGKTIITYDDHTGKDYMDTFDSYTLLVWGNSLTFKDMTIQNTAGSVGQAVALHAEGDRLVFENCHFRGDQDTMFASGENSRQYFKDCYIEGTTDFIFGGATALFEDCEIHSKSNSYITAASTSEWVKFGYVFKNCRLTAAEGVEKVYLGRPWRDFAKTVFINCEMGSHIVPEGWHNWGREETEKTTFYAEYGSYGPGANRSARATWSHQLADEEADAYTIANIFAGHTCPKGAYGFPWYGYAVDSSFNLDDSYEKYKKYFPDIQPVSNVAIEGVETTNVKYKDLGYRSLEMDVFYPEEKSKLPGILLVHGGGWRSGNRSLQAPLAKALAKRGYVTAVMDYRLSLEAPYPAGVYDVKDAVKWLKSHADNFGLDTSRVAISGGSAGGQLAALVAMTNGRLAYEETNNGDQHASSTVQALIDMDGVLAFHHPESSEGEVAAQWLGGTYDEVPAIWEAASALHQVSERAVPSLFLNSQYPRFHAGQDDLIQQLDQRGIYSEVHGFERSPHPFWLFNPWFEQTVDYVDSFLKSVW
;
A
#
# COMPACT_ATOMS: atom_id res chain seq x y z
N MET A 1 -39.86 -52.49 -19.49
CA MET A 1 -40.74 -51.33 -19.76
C MET A 1 -41.73 -51.18 -18.62
N LEU A 2 -41.48 -50.27 -17.68
CA LEU A 2 -42.46 -49.40 -17.00
C LEU A 2 -41.78 -48.68 -15.83
N ARG A 3 -41.46 -47.41 -16.03
CA ARG A 3 -41.22 -46.39 -14.99
C ARG A 3 -41.36 -45.06 -15.73
N HIS A 4 -42.47 -44.35 -15.59
CA HIS A 4 -42.62 -42.92 -15.88
C HIS A 4 -43.94 -42.45 -15.22
N GLN A 5 -43.83 -42.04 -13.96
CA GLN A 5 -44.73 -41.08 -13.33
C GLN A 5 -43.83 -39.96 -12.78
N ILE A 6 -44.38 -38.74 -12.70
CA ILE A 6 -43.80 -37.46 -12.26
C ILE A 6 -43.29 -36.57 -13.42
N THR A 7 -44.22 -35.89 -14.11
CA THR A 7 -43.94 -34.64 -14.83
C THR A 7 -45.24 -33.83 -15.05
N THR A 8 -45.89 -33.30 -13.99
CA THR A 8 -47.10 -32.46 -14.17
C THR A 8 -47.30 -31.36 -13.11
N VAL A 9 -46.25 -30.82 -12.47
CA VAL A 9 -46.44 -29.71 -11.49
C VAL A 9 -45.56 -28.47 -11.75
N PHE A 10 -44.69 -28.44 -12.76
CA PHE A 10 -43.66 -27.38 -12.87
C PHE A 10 -43.90 -26.24 -13.88
N LEU A 11 -45.11 -26.06 -14.42
CA LEU A 11 -45.32 -25.13 -15.55
C LEU A 11 -46.33 -23.98 -15.33
N LEU A 12 -46.80 -23.75 -14.09
CA LEU A 12 -47.73 -22.65 -13.79
C LEU A 12 -47.26 -21.65 -12.73
N ALA A 13 -46.01 -21.73 -12.26
CA ALA A 13 -45.46 -20.80 -11.26
C ALA A 13 -44.58 -19.67 -11.86
N PHE A 14 -44.42 -19.60 -13.18
CA PHE A 14 -43.43 -18.70 -13.80
C PHE A 14 -44.00 -17.45 -14.49
N SER A 15 -45.29 -17.16 -14.35
CA SER A 15 -45.95 -16.08 -15.09
C SER A 15 -46.75 -15.08 -14.25
N VAL A 16 -46.50 -15.02 -12.94
CA VAL A 16 -47.05 -13.97 -12.06
C VAL A 16 -45.94 -13.35 -11.19
N MET A 17 -44.96 -12.72 -11.83
CA MET A 17 -44.15 -11.65 -11.23
C MET A 17 -43.72 -10.71 -12.36
N THR A 18 -44.63 -9.83 -12.77
CA THR A 18 -44.30 -8.65 -13.57
C THR A 18 -44.85 -7.42 -12.85
N GLY A 19 -43.92 -6.55 -12.44
CA GLY A 19 -44.14 -5.22 -11.87
C GLY A 19 -43.13 -5.01 -10.73
N LEU A 20 -41.99 -4.33 -10.88
CA LEU A 20 -41.57 -3.25 -11.79
C LEU A 20 -40.19 -3.51 -12.45
N GLN A 21 -40.03 -2.97 -13.66
CA GLN A 21 -38.82 -2.80 -14.48
C GLN A 21 -37.85 -1.75 -13.86
N ALA A 22 -36.53 -1.84 -14.02
CA ALA A 22 -35.83 -1.59 -15.29
C ALA A 22 -34.62 -2.49 -15.59
N GLN A 23 -34.46 -2.72 -16.90
CA GLN A 23 -33.47 -3.51 -17.62
C GLN A 23 -32.03 -3.00 -17.45
N HIS A 24 -31.13 -3.84 -16.96
CA HIS A 24 -29.70 -3.76 -17.30
C HIS A 24 -29.41 -4.76 -18.42
N VAL A 25 -29.66 -4.33 -19.66
CA VAL A 25 -29.37 -5.11 -20.86
C VAL A 25 -28.70 -4.17 -21.87
N ASN A 26 -27.39 -4.37 -22.08
CA ASN A 26 -26.49 -3.70 -23.03
C ASN A 26 -25.89 -2.35 -22.61
N SER A 27 -24.63 -2.37 -22.17
CA SER A 27 -23.71 -1.24 -22.35
C SER A 27 -23.28 -1.17 -23.83
N TYR A 28 -23.72 -0.14 -24.55
CA TYR A 28 -23.20 0.21 -25.88
C TYR A 28 -22.15 1.32 -25.74
N PRO A 29 -20.87 1.09 -26.11
CA PRO A 29 -19.94 2.18 -26.35
C PRO A 29 -20.33 2.96 -27.60
N LYS A 30 -20.13 4.29 -27.59
CA LYS A 30 -20.49 5.25 -28.67
C LYS A 30 -19.92 4.92 -30.07
N ASP A 31 -18.95 4.02 -30.19
CA ASP A 31 -18.29 3.70 -31.46
C ASP A 31 -19.00 2.61 -32.28
N GLY A 32 -20.10 2.03 -31.78
CA GLY A 32 -20.84 0.97 -32.46
C GLY A 32 -20.05 -0.34 -32.60
N LYS A 33 -18.88 -0.44 -31.98
CA LYS A 33 -18.14 -1.68 -31.88
C LYS A 33 -18.55 -2.37 -30.59
N VAL A 34 -19.30 -3.45 -30.71
CA VAL A 34 -19.40 -4.44 -29.64
C VAL A 34 -17.97 -4.88 -29.35
N ARG A 35 -17.35 -4.38 -28.26
CA ARG A 35 -16.19 -5.05 -27.70
C ARG A 35 -16.72 -6.42 -27.29
N ASP A 36 -16.26 -7.48 -27.96
CA ASP A 36 -16.56 -8.84 -27.56
C ASP A 36 -15.93 -9.06 -26.18
N LEU A 37 -16.62 -8.66 -25.10
CA LEU A 37 -16.28 -8.98 -23.72
C LEU A 37 -16.62 -10.46 -23.43
N LYS A 38 -16.36 -11.37 -24.39
CA LYS A 38 -16.18 -12.80 -24.10
C LYS A 38 -14.90 -12.94 -23.27
N GLY A 39 -15.04 -12.62 -21.99
CA GLY A 39 -13.93 -12.49 -21.06
C GLY A 39 -14.17 -11.26 -20.19
N LYS A 40 -14.31 -11.49 -18.89
CA LYS A 40 -14.41 -10.42 -17.90
C LYS A 40 -13.16 -9.50 -18.00
N VAL A 41 -13.36 -8.20 -17.83
CA VAL A 41 -12.35 -7.13 -17.97
C VAL A 41 -11.26 -7.23 -16.90
N GLN A 42 -10.01 -6.95 -17.30
CA GLN A 42 -8.82 -7.00 -16.44
C GLN A 42 -8.00 -5.70 -16.52
N GLU A 43 -8.57 -4.63 -17.09
CA GLU A 43 -7.95 -3.32 -17.28
C GLU A 43 -8.85 -2.25 -16.64
N ASP A 44 -8.35 -1.02 -16.54
CA ASP A 44 -9.13 0.12 -16.05
C ASP A 44 -10.37 0.38 -16.91
N ILE A 45 -11.46 0.80 -16.27
CA ILE A 45 -12.74 1.08 -16.92
C ILE A 45 -13.29 2.44 -16.48
N VAL A 46 -14.00 3.10 -17.39
CA VAL A 46 -14.64 4.40 -17.13
C VAL A 46 -16.16 4.26 -17.17
N VAL A 47 -16.83 4.74 -16.12
CA VAL A 47 -18.28 4.89 -16.07
C VAL A 47 -18.62 6.37 -16.25
N ALA A 48 -19.49 6.71 -17.20
CA ALA A 48 -19.90 8.09 -17.41
C ALA A 48 -21.32 8.19 -17.98
N LYS A 49 -22.22 8.88 -17.26
CA LYS A 49 -23.62 9.07 -17.69
C LYS A 49 -23.81 9.82 -19.00
N ASP A 50 -22.84 10.64 -19.40
CA ASP A 50 -22.85 11.38 -20.67
C ASP A 50 -22.46 10.50 -21.89
N GLY A 51 -22.16 9.22 -21.64
CA GLY A 51 -21.71 8.25 -22.64
C GLY A 51 -20.29 8.50 -23.14
N SER A 52 -19.46 9.22 -22.39
CA SER A 52 -18.03 9.39 -22.70
C SER A 52 -17.13 8.28 -22.14
N GLY A 53 -17.70 7.37 -21.32
CA GLY A 53 -17.02 6.22 -20.73
C GLY A 53 -17.31 4.90 -21.44
N ASP A 54 -16.77 3.81 -20.90
CA ASP A 54 -17.02 2.44 -21.35
C ASP A 54 -18.43 1.96 -20.94
N PHE A 55 -18.94 2.43 -19.79
CA PHE A 55 -20.26 2.09 -19.25
C PHE A 55 -21.07 3.34 -18.89
N LEU A 56 -22.40 3.24 -18.99
CA LEU A 56 -23.33 4.28 -18.53
C LEU A 56 -23.72 4.11 -17.06
N TYR A 57 -23.74 2.86 -16.59
CA TYR A 57 -24.19 2.44 -15.26
C TYR A 57 -23.05 1.78 -14.50
N ILE A 58 -23.04 1.96 -13.17
CA ILE A 58 -22.02 1.35 -12.32
C ILE A 58 -22.28 -0.16 -12.22
N ALA A 59 -23.54 -0.59 -12.15
CA ALA A 59 -23.91 -2.02 -12.14
C ALA A 59 -23.31 -2.79 -13.32
N ASP A 60 -23.43 -2.26 -14.55
CA ASP A 60 -22.89 -2.91 -15.75
C ASP A 60 -21.35 -3.03 -15.68
N ALA A 61 -20.68 -2.03 -15.12
CA ALA A 61 -19.24 -2.04 -14.93
C ALA A 61 -18.82 -3.12 -13.92
N LEU A 62 -19.56 -3.28 -12.82
CA LEU A 62 -19.31 -4.33 -11.83
C LEU A 62 -19.46 -5.74 -12.41
N GLU A 63 -20.48 -5.98 -13.23
CA GLU A 63 -20.68 -7.27 -13.91
C GLU A 63 -19.55 -7.62 -14.88
N ALA A 64 -18.94 -6.58 -15.49
CA ALA A 64 -17.87 -6.75 -16.45
C ALA A 64 -16.51 -7.09 -15.80
N ILE A 65 -16.30 -6.77 -14.52
CA ILE A 65 -15.00 -6.99 -13.85
C ILE A 65 -14.70 -8.49 -13.69
N ARG A 66 -13.46 -8.90 -14.02
CA ARG A 66 -12.99 -10.27 -13.77
C ARG A 66 -12.96 -10.58 -12.29
N VAL A 67 -13.53 -11.73 -11.93
CA VAL A 67 -13.41 -12.26 -10.57
C VAL A 67 -11.99 -12.69 -10.31
N TYR A 68 -11.46 -12.40 -9.13
CA TYR A 68 -10.07 -12.69 -8.75
C TYR A 68 -9.06 -12.10 -9.75
N LEU A 69 -9.03 -10.77 -9.83
CA LEU A 69 -8.12 -10.07 -10.73
C LEU A 69 -6.64 -10.42 -10.43
N PRO A 70 -5.83 -10.72 -11.47
CA PRO A 70 -4.40 -10.99 -11.29
C PRO A 70 -3.59 -9.72 -11.03
N LYS A 71 -4.18 -8.54 -11.29
CA LYS A 71 -3.59 -7.22 -11.05
C LYS A 71 -4.66 -6.23 -10.59
N PRO A 72 -4.32 -5.20 -9.80
CA PRO A 72 -5.26 -4.14 -9.46
C PRO A 72 -5.75 -3.37 -10.70
N ILE A 73 -6.99 -2.88 -10.66
CA ILE A 73 -7.56 -1.99 -11.68
C ILE A 73 -8.32 -0.83 -11.03
N THR A 74 -8.58 0.21 -11.82
CA THR A 74 -9.40 1.37 -11.44
C THR A 74 -10.71 1.40 -12.22
N VAL A 75 -11.81 1.62 -11.50
CA VAL A 75 -13.12 2.01 -12.03
C VAL A 75 -13.27 3.51 -11.82
N HIS A 76 -13.07 4.31 -12.86
CA HIS A 76 -13.26 5.76 -12.80
C HIS A 76 -14.73 6.10 -13.08
N ILE A 77 -15.44 6.55 -12.06
CA ILE A 77 -16.84 6.97 -12.13
C ILE A 77 -16.85 8.49 -12.30
N LYS A 78 -17.16 8.97 -13.50
CA LYS A 78 -17.22 10.41 -13.78
C LYS A 78 -18.38 11.08 -13.05
N GLU A 79 -18.31 12.41 -12.97
CA GLU A 79 -19.34 13.26 -12.39
C GLU A 79 -20.76 12.88 -12.85
N GLY A 80 -21.70 12.92 -11.91
CA GLY A 80 -23.08 12.53 -12.12
C GLY A 80 -23.74 12.00 -10.86
N VAL A 81 -25.08 11.98 -10.89
CA VAL A 81 -25.91 11.37 -9.85
C VAL A 81 -26.38 10.01 -10.34
N TYR A 82 -25.82 8.94 -9.79
CA TYR A 82 -26.10 7.53 -10.07
C TYR A 82 -27.14 7.00 -9.09
N LYS A 83 -28.42 7.07 -9.47
CA LYS A 83 -29.51 6.46 -8.70
C LYS A 83 -29.56 4.95 -8.95
N GLU A 84 -28.70 4.21 -8.25
CA GLU A 84 -28.50 2.78 -8.39
C GLU A 84 -28.37 2.15 -6.99
N LYS A 85 -28.98 0.98 -6.80
CA LYS A 85 -28.72 0.12 -5.64
C LYS A 85 -27.66 -0.89 -6.05
N LEU A 86 -26.51 -0.87 -5.39
CA LEU A 86 -25.32 -1.57 -5.84
C LEU A 86 -24.86 -2.61 -4.82
N GLU A 87 -24.43 -3.77 -5.32
CA GLU A 87 -23.75 -4.80 -4.55
C GLU A 87 -22.42 -5.12 -5.23
N ILE A 88 -21.32 -5.01 -4.49
CA ILE A 88 -19.99 -5.42 -4.95
C ILE A 88 -19.70 -6.79 -4.33
N PRO A 89 -19.82 -7.89 -5.10
CA PRO A 89 -19.71 -9.24 -4.55
C PRO A 89 -18.29 -9.55 -4.06
N GLY A 90 -18.17 -10.50 -3.12
CA GLY A 90 -16.90 -10.95 -2.54
C GLY A 90 -15.86 -11.49 -3.54
N THR A 91 -16.27 -11.72 -4.78
CA THR A 91 -15.41 -12.19 -5.88
C THR A 91 -14.68 -11.05 -6.61
N ILE A 92 -15.08 -9.79 -6.38
CA ILE A 92 -14.38 -8.60 -6.84
C ILE A 92 -13.43 -8.15 -5.73
N THR A 93 -12.13 -8.15 -6.03
CA THR A 93 -11.07 -7.77 -5.10
C THR A 93 -10.00 -6.93 -5.78
N ASN A 94 -9.25 -6.13 -5.02
CA ASN A 94 -8.14 -5.29 -5.53
C ASN A 94 -8.59 -4.25 -6.57
N VAL A 95 -9.76 -3.63 -6.38
CA VAL A 95 -10.30 -2.60 -7.28
C VAL A 95 -10.35 -1.25 -6.58
N THR A 96 -9.93 -0.20 -7.27
CA THR A 96 -10.15 1.19 -6.85
C THR A 96 -11.34 1.78 -7.59
N PHE A 97 -12.39 2.16 -6.88
CA PHE A 97 -13.50 2.96 -7.39
C PHE A 97 -13.20 4.43 -7.11
N LYS A 98 -13.06 5.24 -8.16
CA LYS A 98 -12.67 6.65 -8.04
C LYS A 98 -13.70 7.56 -8.67
N GLY A 99 -14.19 8.54 -7.93
CA GLY A 99 -15.04 9.62 -8.44
C GLY A 99 -14.26 10.86 -8.89
N ASP A 100 -14.98 11.85 -9.42
CA ASP A 100 -14.44 13.19 -9.76
C ASP A 100 -14.47 14.20 -8.59
N GLY A 101 -14.82 13.74 -7.39
CA GLY A 101 -14.97 14.53 -6.17
C GLY A 101 -16.32 14.28 -5.49
N PRO A 102 -16.39 14.38 -4.15
CA PRO A 102 -17.60 14.04 -3.40
C PRO A 102 -18.79 14.95 -3.74
N GLY A 103 -18.56 16.21 -4.13
CA GLY A 103 -19.61 17.10 -4.62
C GLY A 103 -20.07 16.86 -6.06
N LYS A 104 -19.43 15.94 -6.79
CA LYS A 104 -19.67 15.72 -8.23
C LYS A 104 -20.16 14.32 -8.56
N THR A 105 -19.61 13.30 -7.91
CA THR A 105 -19.94 11.89 -8.16
C THR A 105 -20.76 11.37 -6.99
N ILE A 106 -22.04 11.11 -7.22
CA ILE A 106 -23.01 10.78 -6.16
C ILE A 106 -23.71 9.47 -6.50
N ILE A 107 -23.56 8.46 -5.65
CA ILE A 107 -24.32 7.21 -5.69
C ILE A 107 -25.47 7.34 -4.70
N THR A 108 -26.71 7.11 -5.13
CA THR A 108 -27.89 7.38 -4.29
C THR A 108 -28.99 6.33 -4.43
N TYR A 109 -29.64 6.00 -3.32
CA TYR A 109 -30.89 5.27 -3.31
C TYR A 109 -31.80 5.73 -2.16
N ASP A 110 -32.98 5.11 -1.98
CA ASP A 110 -34.01 5.55 -1.00
C ASP A 110 -34.77 4.38 -0.35
N ASP A 111 -34.11 3.23 -0.20
CA ASP A 111 -34.65 2.10 0.54
C ASP A 111 -34.54 2.30 2.05
N HIS A 112 -35.49 1.72 2.78
CA HIS A 112 -35.60 1.84 4.24
C HIS A 112 -36.42 0.68 4.80
N THR A 113 -36.23 0.41 6.09
CA THR A 113 -36.98 -0.64 6.79
C THR A 113 -38.49 -0.44 6.68
N GLY A 114 -39.23 -1.51 6.41
CA GLY A 114 -40.69 -1.51 6.27
C GLY A 114 -41.20 -1.19 4.86
N LYS A 115 -40.38 -0.61 3.98
CA LYS A 115 -40.66 -0.53 2.54
C LYS A 115 -40.58 -1.94 1.96
N ASP A 116 -41.65 -2.41 1.32
CA ASP A 116 -41.68 -3.73 0.66
C ASP A 116 -41.20 -4.91 1.54
N TYR A 117 -41.52 -4.87 2.84
CA TYR A 117 -41.10 -5.86 3.86
C TYR A 117 -39.58 -5.95 4.10
N MET A 118 -38.82 -4.94 3.66
CA MET A 118 -37.38 -4.84 3.82
C MET A 118 -36.98 -4.60 5.29
N ASP A 119 -35.83 -5.15 5.68
CA ASP A 119 -35.19 -4.86 6.96
C ASP A 119 -34.03 -3.87 6.81
N THR A 120 -33.33 -3.59 7.91
CA THR A 120 -32.18 -2.68 7.91
C THR A 120 -31.08 -3.15 6.96
N PHE A 121 -30.79 -4.46 6.95
CA PHE A 121 -29.64 -5.03 6.25
C PHE A 121 -29.79 -4.98 4.73
N ASP A 122 -31.02 -4.98 4.25
CA ASP A 122 -31.36 -4.85 2.84
C ASP A 122 -31.54 -3.38 2.39
N SER A 123 -31.59 -2.41 3.31
CA SER A 123 -31.92 -1.00 2.98
C SER A 123 -30.79 -0.19 2.33
N TYR A 124 -29.63 -0.79 2.06
CA TYR A 124 -28.43 -0.12 1.59
C TYR A 124 -28.60 0.57 0.24
N THR A 125 -27.85 1.65 0.03
CA THR A 125 -27.55 2.17 -1.32
C THR A 125 -26.39 1.40 -1.94
N LEU A 126 -25.32 1.15 -1.17
CA LEU A 126 -24.17 0.35 -1.59
C LEU A 126 -23.83 -0.72 -0.55
N LEU A 127 -23.78 -1.98 -0.98
CA LEU A 127 -23.27 -3.13 -0.21
C LEU A 127 -21.91 -3.57 -0.76
N VAL A 128 -20.92 -3.70 0.11
CA VAL A 128 -19.54 -4.08 -0.23
C VAL A 128 -19.14 -5.38 0.47
N TRP A 129 -19.21 -6.49 -0.27
CA TRP A 129 -18.69 -7.80 0.14
C TRP A 129 -17.23 -8.03 -0.26
N GLY A 130 -16.78 -7.38 -1.34
CA GLY A 130 -15.43 -7.53 -1.89
C GLY A 130 -14.33 -7.10 -0.94
N ASN A 131 -13.18 -7.79 -1.00
CA ASN A 131 -12.02 -7.48 -0.17
C ASN A 131 -10.98 -6.64 -0.91
N SER A 132 -10.14 -5.91 -0.17
CA SER A 132 -9.05 -5.08 -0.73
C SER A 132 -9.59 -4.06 -1.74
N LEU A 133 -10.66 -3.36 -1.39
CA LEU A 133 -11.29 -2.37 -2.25
C LEU A 133 -11.00 -0.97 -1.74
N THR A 134 -10.84 -0.03 -2.66
CA THR A 134 -10.62 1.38 -2.33
C THR A 134 -11.69 2.23 -3.00
N PHE A 135 -12.26 3.17 -2.28
CA PHE A 135 -13.23 4.15 -2.77
C PHE A 135 -12.67 5.55 -2.54
N LYS A 136 -12.61 6.37 -3.59
CA LYS A 136 -12.09 7.73 -3.51
C LYS A 136 -13.04 8.75 -4.13
N ASP A 137 -13.08 9.95 -3.55
CA ASP A 137 -13.60 11.16 -4.19
C ASP A 137 -15.08 11.06 -4.63
N MET A 138 -15.97 10.55 -3.77
CA MET A 138 -17.40 10.38 -4.11
C MET A 138 -18.35 10.50 -2.90
N THR A 139 -19.64 10.71 -3.17
CA THR A 139 -20.71 10.61 -2.17
C THR A 139 -21.47 9.30 -2.34
N ILE A 140 -21.75 8.62 -1.24
CA ILE A 140 -22.71 7.52 -1.14
C ILE A 140 -23.82 7.95 -0.18
N GLN A 141 -25.06 7.99 -0.63
CA GLN A 141 -26.16 8.55 0.16
C GLN A 141 -27.46 7.74 0.09
N ASN A 142 -28.18 7.68 1.21
CA ASN A 142 -29.56 7.23 1.26
C ASN A 142 -30.48 8.42 1.51
N THR A 143 -31.45 8.65 0.62
CA THR A 143 -32.35 9.81 0.65
C THR A 143 -33.75 9.49 1.18
N ALA A 144 -33.94 8.34 1.86
CA ALA A 144 -35.23 7.96 2.42
C ALA A 144 -35.74 8.94 3.51
N GLY A 145 -34.81 9.63 4.18
CA GLY A 145 -35.12 10.57 5.25
C GLY A 145 -35.49 9.88 6.57
N SER A 146 -36.24 10.57 7.43
CA SER A 146 -36.55 10.11 8.79
C SER A 146 -37.72 9.12 8.83
N VAL A 147 -37.55 7.98 8.15
CA VAL A 147 -38.55 6.92 7.97
C VAL A 147 -38.21 5.61 8.71
N GLY A 148 -37.23 5.66 9.61
CA GLY A 148 -36.62 4.49 10.25
C GLY A 148 -35.20 4.27 9.74
N GLN A 149 -34.69 3.04 9.85
CA GLN A 149 -33.35 2.69 9.39
C GLN A 149 -33.26 2.74 7.87
N ALA A 150 -32.22 3.39 7.34
CA ALA A 150 -31.99 3.57 5.91
C ALA A 150 -30.49 3.69 5.62
N VAL A 151 -29.88 2.57 5.22
CA VAL A 151 -28.42 2.47 5.09
C VAL A 151 -27.93 3.13 3.79
N ALA A 152 -26.91 3.98 3.87
CA ALA A 152 -26.19 4.49 2.70
C ALA A 152 -25.08 3.51 2.30
N LEU A 153 -24.18 3.18 3.22
CA LEU A 153 -23.10 2.22 3.02
C LEU A 153 -23.27 1.02 3.97
N HIS A 154 -23.31 -0.18 3.40
CA HIS A 154 -23.11 -1.43 4.12
C HIS A 154 -21.74 -2.01 3.71
N ALA A 155 -20.76 -1.93 4.60
CA ALA A 155 -19.40 -2.39 4.38
C ALA A 155 -19.13 -3.66 5.19
N GLU A 156 -18.83 -4.78 4.53
CA GLU A 156 -18.59 -6.07 5.19
C GLU A 156 -17.27 -6.74 4.78
N GLY A 157 -16.80 -6.48 3.56
CA GLY A 157 -15.50 -6.96 3.10
C GLY A 157 -14.35 -6.55 4.04
N ASP A 158 -13.33 -7.38 4.15
CA ASP A 158 -12.07 -7.00 4.80
C ASP A 158 -11.26 -6.13 3.85
N ARG A 159 -10.44 -5.26 4.41
CA ARG A 159 -9.49 -4.46 3.65
C ARG A 159 -10.13 -3.35 2.80
N LEU A 160 -11.08 -2.63 3.38
CA LEU A 160 -11.79 -1.54 2.70
C LEU A 160 -11.21 -0.17 3.02
N VAL A 161 -10.76 0.57 2.02
CA VAL A 161 -10.32 1.97 2.16
C VAL A 161 -11.37 2.91 1.56
N PHE A 162 -11.72 3.97 2.29
CA PHE A 162 -12.52 5.08 1.82
C PHE A 162 -11.76 6.39 2.07
N GLU A 163 -11.41 7.11 1.02
CA GLU A 163 -10.65 8.37 1.09
C GLU A 163 -11.44 9.52 0.46
N ASN A 164 -11.58 10.63 1.17
CA ASN A 164 -12.30 11.80 0.68
C ASN A 164 -13.73 11.47 0.18
N CYS A 165 -14.41 10.59 0.91
CA CYS A 165 -15.78 10.16 0.64
C CYS A 165 -16.79 10.89 1.53
N HIS A 166 -18.02 11.02 1.07
CA HIS A 166 -19.13 11.53 1.87
C HIS A 166 -20.22 10.47 2.03
N PHE A 167 -20.61 10.18 3.26
CA PHE A 167 -21.67 9.25 3.61
C PHE A 167 -22.84 10.03 4.20
N ARG A 168 -23.98 10.01 3.53
CA ARG A 168 -25.14 10.85 3.92
C ARG A 168 -26.40 10.02 4.10
N GLY A 169 -27.07 10.22 5.23
CA GLY A 169 -28.34 9.59 5.54
C GLY A 169 -28.97 10.19 6.79
N ASP A 170 -29.89 9.44 7.38
CA ASP A 170 -30.48 9.73 8.70
C ASP A 170 -30.11 8.59 9.66
N GLN A 171 -31.07 7.75 10.04
CA GLN A 171 -30.83 6.66 10.97
C GLN A 171 -30.11 5.50 10.26
N ASP A 172 -29.09 4.94 10.90
CA ASP A 172 -28.31 3.80 10.41
C ASP A 172 -27.56 4.11 9.08
N THR A 173 -27.05 5.33 8.91
CA THR A 173 -26.40 5.78 7.65
C THR A 173 -25.28 4.86 7.17
N MET A 174 -24.41 4.40 8.08
CA MET A 174 -23.26 3.58 7.73
C MET A 174 -23.18 2.33 8.61
N PHE A 175 -23.34 1.18 7.98
CA PHE A 175 -23.18 -0.12 8.59
C PHE A 175 -21.76 -0.66 8.34
N ALA A 176 -20.85 -0.37 9.26
CA ALA A 176 -19.48 -0.89 9.25
C ALA A 176 -19.44 -2.27 9.94
N SER A 177 -19.73 -3.31 9.14
CA SER A 177 -19.96 -4.69 9.58
C SER A 177 -18.79 -5.64 9.26
N GLY A 178 -18.92 -6.89 9.67
CA GLY A 178 -17.96 -7.97 9.45
C GLY A 178 -17.08 -8.22 10.67
N GLU A 179 -17.25 -9.38 11.31
CA GLU A 179 -16.61 -9.74 12.59
C GLU A 179 -15.07 -9.71 12.57
N ASN A 180 -14.46 -9.84 11.38
CA ASN A 180 -13.02 -9.68 11.17
C ASN A 180 -12.69 -8.74 10.02
N SER A 181 -13.61 -7.82 9.70
CA SER A 181 -13.43 -6.83 8.67
C SER A 181 -12.61 -5.65 9.20
N ARG A 182 -11.58 -5.26 8.45
CA ARG A 182 -10.83 -4.03 8.69
C ARG A 182 -11.21 -2.98 7.65
N GLN A 183 -11.53 -1.79 8.14
CA GLN A 183 -12.04 -0.69 7.32
C GLN A 183 -11.34 0.62 7.71
N TYR A 184 -10.87 1.38 6.73
CA TYR A 184 -10.18 2.65 6.95
C TYR A 184 -10.91 3.77 6.21
N PHE A 185 -11.34 4.77 6.96
CA PHE A 185 -12.02 5.95 6.48
C PHE A 185 -11.11 7.15 6.76
N LYS A 186 -10.64 7.82 5.71
CA LYS A 186 -9.71 8.94 5.80
C LYS A 186 -10.28 10.16 5.10
N ASP A 187 -10.18 11.32 5.73
CA ASP A 187 -10.63 12.60 5.16
C ASP A 187 -12.12 12.56 4.74
N CYS A 188 -12.94 11.75 5.42
CA CYS A 188 -14.34 11.53 5.07
C CYS A 188 -15.30 12.47 5.82
N TYR A 189 -16.48 12.69 5.26
CA TYR A 189 -17.61 13.34 5.94
C TYR A 189 -18.74 12.32 6.13
N ILE A 190 -19.23 12.18 7.36
CA ILE A 190 -20.30 11.23 7.70
C ILE A 190 -21.38 11.99 8.45
N GLU A 191 -22.63 11.97 7.95
CA GLU A 191 -23.78 12.59 8.63
C GLU A 191 -24.90 11.60 8.90
N GLY A 192 -25.65 11.84 9.99
CA GLY A 192 -26.85 11.08 10.28
C GLY A 192 -27.55 11.50 11.57
N THR A 193 -28.55 10.72 11.98
CA THR A 193 -29.38 10.99 13.17
C THR A 193 -29.09 10.00 14.29
N THR A 194 -29.76 8.84 14.27
CA THR A 194 -29.63 7.80 15.30
C THR A 194 -28.73 6.68 14.80
N ASP A 195 -27.78 6.26 15.64
CA ASP A 195 -26.91 5.10 15.42
C ASP A 195 -26.23 5.13 14.03
N PHE A 196 -25.91 6.32 13.54
CA PHE A 196 -25.60 6.49 12.13
C PHE A 196 -24.25 5.89 11.72
N ILE A 197 -23.43 5.47 12.69
CA ILE A 197 -22.30 4.57 12.51
C ILE A 197 -22.49 3.34 13.41
N PHE A 198 -22.86 2.19 12.84
CA PHE A 198 -23.19 0.98 13.60
C PHE A 198 -22.56 -0.26 13.01
N GLY A 199 -22.48 -1.34 13.78
CA GLY A 199 -21.87 -2.61 13.37
C GLY A 199 -20.63 -3.03 14.15
N GLY A 200 -19.95 -4.08 13.67
CA GLY A 200 -18.96 -4.85 14.42
C GLY A 200 -17.53 -4.84 13.88
N ALA A 201 -17.25 -4.10 12.81
CA ALA A 201 -15.94 -4.06 12.18
C ALA A 201 -14.85 -3.45 13.07
N THR A 202 -13.58 -3.73 12.72
CA THR A 202 -12.45 -2.88 13.12
C THR A 202 -12.37 -1.72 12.14
N ALA A 203 -12.86 -0.54 12.54
CA ALA A 203 -12.92 0.63 11.67
C ALA A 203 -12.13 1.81 12.26
N LEU A 204 -11.17 2.34 11.49
CA LEU A 204 -10.46 3.58 11.81
C LEU A 204 -11.01 4.72 10.96
N PHE A 205 -11.50 5.75 11.63
CA PHE A 205 -11.87 7.04 11.07
C PHE A 205 -10.75 8.03 11.40
N GLU A 206 -10.02 8.50 10.41
CA GLU A 206 -8.91 9.44 10.59
C GLU A 206 -9.17 10.74 9.82
N ASP A 207 -8.98 11.87 10.48
CA ASP A 207 -9.17 13.22 9.91
C ASP A 207 -10.58 13.42 9.29
N CYS A 208 -11.60 12.75 9.83
CA CYS A 208 -12.98 12.81 9.35
C CYS A 208 -13.81 13.90 10.04
N GLU A 209 -14.86 14.39 9.38
CA GLU A 209 -15.94 15.15 10.00
C GLU A 209 -17.17 14.26 10.25
N ILE A 210 -17.65 14.27 11.48
CA ILE A 210 -18.78 13.48 11.97
C ILE A 210 -19.91 14.44 12.35
N HIS A 211 -20.95 14.51 11.52
CA HIS A 211 -21.99 15.53 11.58
C HIS A 211 -23.34 15.00 12.08
N SER A 212 -23.76 15.45 13.26
CA SER A 212 -25.01 15.02 13.90
C SER A 212 -26.21 15.88 13.46
N LYS A 213 -27.25 15.25 12.91
CA LYS A 213 -28.46 15.93 12.42
C LYS A 213 -29.62 15.95 13.43
N SER A 214 -29.53 15.19 14.52
CA SER A 214 -30.54 15.17 15.58
C SER A 214 -29.92 14.87 16.95
N ASN A 215 -30.69 15.15 18.01
CA ASN A 215 -30.34 14.77 19.38
C ASN A 215 -30.46 13.25 19.55
N SER A 216 -29.37 12.51 19.34
CA SER A 216 -29.35 11.05 19.37
C SER A 216 -27.93 10.50 19.62
N TYR A 217 -27.51 9.44 18.92
CA TYR A 217 -26.26 8.71 19.15
C TYR A 217 -25.44 8.66 17.86
N ILE A 218 -24.15 8.95 17.96
CA ILE A 218 -23.21 8.81 16.84
C ILE A 218 -22.97 7.34 16.53
N THR A 219 -22.53 6.56 17.53
CA THR A 219 -22.14 5.16 17.33
C THR A 219 -23.06 4.15 18.01
N ALA A 220 -23.28 3.02 17.34
CA ALA A 220 -23.89 1.82 17.91
C ALA A 220 -23.05 0.57 17.58
N ALA A 221 -21.91 0.44 18.25
CA ALA A 221 -20.97 -0.65 18.00
C ALA A 221 -21.48 -2.00 18.52
N SER A 222 -21.14 -3.07 17.81
CA SER A 222 -21.42 -4.48 18.13
C SER A 222 -20.18 -5.36 18.04
N THR A 223 -19.01 -4.77 18.29
CA THR A 223 -17.72 -5.46 18.26
C THR A 223 -17.74 -6.73 19.11
N SER A 224 -17.25 -7.86 18.56
CA SER A 224 -17.17 -9.12 19.30
C SER A 224 -16.12 -9.05 20.44
N GLU A 225 -16.31 -9.87 21.48
CA GLU A 225 -15.45 -9.90 22.67
C GLU A 225 -13.95 -10.01 22.32
N TRP A 226 -13.61 -10.90 21.40
CA TRP A 226 -12.24 -11.26 21.01
C TRP A 226 -11.58 -10.31 20.01
N VAL A 227 -12.31 -9.33 19.49
CA VAL A 227 -11.75 -8.31 18.59
C VAL A 227 -11.14 -7.20 19.44
N LYS A 228 -9.83 -6.96 19.27
CA LYS A 228 -9.07 -6.00 20.08
C LYS A 228 -9.49 -4.55 19.84
N PHE A 229 -9.66 -4.15 18.57
CA PHE A 229 -10.02 -2.80 18.17
C PHE A 229 -11.37 -2.79 17.48
N GLY A 230 -12.33 -2.02 18.00
CA GLY A 230 -13.62 -1.76 17.33
C GLY A 230 -13.55 -0.51 16.49
N TYR A 231 -14.36 0.49 16.83
CA TYR A 231 -14.30 1.80 16.19
C TYR A 231 -13.26 2.69 16.84
N VAL A 232 -12.41 3.30 16.02
CA VAL A 232 -11.39 4.25 16.45
C VAL A 232 -11.57 5.52 15.62
N PHE A 233 -11.84 6.63 16.28
CA PHE A 233 -11.90 7.96 15.68
C PHE A 233 -10.63 8.71 16.08
N LYS A 234 -9.85 9.16 15.12
CA LYS A 234 -8.57 9.83 15.35
C LYS A 234 -8.55 11.16 14.62
N ASN A 235 -8.22 12.23 15.33
CA ASN A 235 -8.15 13.60 14.80
C ASN A 235 -9.45 14.06 14.09
N CYS A 236 -10.59 13.48 14.47
CA CYS A 236 -11.87 13.80 13.83
C CYS A 236 -12.49 15.07 14.42
N ARG A 237 -13.39 15.70 13.66
CA ARG A 237 -14.22 16.82 14.13
C ARG A 237 -15.66 16.37 14.28
N LEU A 238 -16.23 16.51 15.47
CA LEU A 238 -17.63 16.23 15.74
C LEU A 238 -18.40 17.55 15.67
N THR A 239 -19.30 17.65 14.69
CA THR A 239 -20.13 18.82 14.40
C THR A 239 -21.61 18.45 14.47
N ALA A 240 -22.49 19.44 14.49
CA ALA A 240 -23.93 19.19 14.49
C ALA A 240 -24.70 20.27 13.75
N ALA A 241 -25.89 19.90 13.27
CA ALA A 241 -26.85 20.81 12.68
C ALA A 241 -27.38 21.83 13.70
N GLU A 242 -27.93 22.94 13.20
CA GLU A 242 -28.53 23.97 14.06
C GLU A 242 -29.64 23.39 14.95
N GLY A 243 -29.62 23.73 16.24
CA GLY A 243 -30.59 23.27 17.24
C GLY A 243 -30.35 21.86 17.80
N VAL A 244 -29.28 21.18 17.37
CA VAL A 244 -28.84 19.90 17.95
C VAL A 244 -27.87 20.17 19.09
N GLU A 245 -28.24 19.73 20.29
CA GLU A 245 -27.55 20.06 21.55
C GLU A 245 -27.34 18.86 22.48
N LYS A 246 -27.95 17.71 22.18
CA LYS A 246 -27.98 16.54 23.07
C LYS A 246 -27.65 15.25 22.32
N VAL A 247 -26.39 15.09 21.98
CA VAL A 247 -25.86 13.93 21.27
C VAL A 247 -24.91 13.14 22.16
N TYR A 248 -25.02 11.83 22.11
CA TYR A 248 -24.10 10.88 22.74
C TYR A 248 -23.07 10.37 21.71
N LEU A 249 -21.83 10.17 22.16
CA LEU A 249 -20.75 9.55 21.39
C LEU A 249 -21.12 8.12 20.96
N GLY A 250 -21.89 7.40 21.78
CA GLY A 250 -22.41 6.10 21.39
C GLY A 250 -23.16 5.34 22.47
N ARG A 251 -23.66 4.17 22.06
CA ARG A 251 -24.35 3.19 22.91
C ARG A 251 -24.08 1.75 22.45
N PRO A 252 -23.98 0.76 23.36
CA PRO A 252 -23.56 -0.59 22.98
C PRO A 252 -24.73 -1.35 22.34
N TRP A 253 -24.65 -1.61 21.04
CA TRP A 253 -25.62 -2.48 20.35
C TRP A 253 -25.45 -3.94 20.81
N ARG A 254 -24.21 -4.36 21.07
CA ARG A 254 -23.86 -5.65 21.72
C ARG A 254 -22.93 -5.44 22.90
N ASP A 255 -22.86 -6.44 23.76
CA ASP A 255 -22.33 -6.31 25.13
C ASP A 255 -20.83 -5.95 25.16
N PHE A 256 -20.06 -6.33 24.15
CA PHE A 256 -18.61 -6.07 24.06
C PHE A 256 -18.25 -4.95 23.08
N ALA A 257 -19.19 -4.02 22.84
CA ALA A 257 -18.98 -2.88 21.96
C ALA A 257 -17.69 -2.12 22.30
N LYS A 258 -16.91 -1.73 21.29
CA LYS A 258 -15.68 -0.97 21.48
C LYS A 258 -15.66 0.27 20.58
N THR A 259 -15.52 1.45 21.19
CA THR A 259 -15.43 2.74 20.50
C THR A 259 -14.44 3.64 21.22
N VAL A 260 -13.51 4.24 20.48
CA VAL A 260 -12.45 5.09 21.04
C VAL A 260 -12.32 6.39 20.26
N PHE A 261 -12.28 7.54 20.95
CA PHE A 261 -12.04 8.86 20.35
C PHE A 261 -10.68 9.44 20.80
N ILE A 262 -9.78 9.66 19.85
CA ILE A 262 -8.40 10.10 20.06
C ILE A 262 -8.20 11.46 19.38
N ASN A 263 -7.82 12.47 20.15
CA ASN A 263 -7.51 13.83 19.69
C ASN A 263 -8.63 14.47 18.85
N CYS A 264 -9.89 14.17 19.16
CA CYS A 264 -11.03 14.69 18.40
C CYS A 264 -11.48 16.06 18.93
N GLU A 265 -11.88 16.95 18.03
CA GLU A 265 -12.56 18.20 18.39
C GLU A 265 -14.05 17.91 18.58
N MET A 266 -14.58 18.16 19.77
CA MET A 266 -15.98 17.90 20.14
C MET A 266 -16.77 19.19 20.31
N GLY A 267 -17.77 19.40 19.45
CA GLY A 267 -18.73 20.51 19.58
C GLY A 267 -19.60 20.43 20.84
N SER A 268 -20.24 21.55 21.20
CA SER A 268 -21.00 21.69 22.45
C SER A 268 -22.28 20.86 22.52
N HIS A 269 -22.66 20.22 21.42
CA HIS A 269 -23.81 19.33 21.32
C HIS A 269 -23.57 17.96 21.97
N ILE A 270 -22.31 17.60 22.24
CA ILE A 270 -21.98 16.35 22.94
C ILE A 270 -22.33 16.52 24.42
N VAL A 271 -23.19 15.63 24.92
CA VAL A 271 -23.64 15.68 26.32
C VAL A 271 -22.49 15.38 27.29
N PRO A 272 -22.49 15.94 28.52
CA PRO A 272 -21.43 15.73 29.49
C PRO A 272 -21.13 14.26 29.77
N GLU A 273 -22.18 13.42 29.88
CA GLU A 273 -22.07 11.98 30.13
C GLU A 273 -21.33 11.24 29.00
N GLY A 274 -21.36 11.77 27.78
CA GLY A 274 -20.73 11.22 26.58
C GLY A 274 -21.40 9.95 26.05
N TRP A 275 -21.68 8.97 26.92
CA TRP A 275 -22.05 7.61 26.55
C TRP A 275 -23.38 7.19 27.18
N HIS A 276 -24.13 6.32 26.50
CA HIS A 276 -25.37 5.75 27.00
C HIS A 276 -25.30 4.23 27.01
N ASN A 277 -25.73 3.58 28.10
CA ASN A 277 -25.62 2.13 28.31
C ASN A 277 -26.71 1.29 27.61
N TRP A 278 -27.39 1.84 26.61
CA TRP A 278 -28.57 1.24 25.97
C TRP A 278 -29.74 0.90 26.94
N GLY A 279 -29.76 1.42 28.17
CA GLY A 279 -30.71 0.99 29.20
C GLY A 279 -30.38 -0.39 29.80
N ARG A 280 -29.13 -0.83 29.67
CA ARG A 280 -28.62 -2.14 30.04
C ARG A 280 -27.37 -2.00 30.93
N GLU A 281 -27.57 -1.90 32.24
CA GLU A 281 -26.49 -1.74 33.23
C GLU A 281 -25.43 -2.85 33.16
N GLU A 282 -25.79 -4.06 32.72
CA GLU A 282 -24.86 -5.17 32.55
C GLU A 282 -23.79 -4.91 31.49
N THR A 283 -24.10 -4.11 30.46
CA THR A 283 -23.16 -3.81 29.36
C THR A 283 -22.05 -2.85 29.78
N GLU A 284 -22.23 -2.11 30.87
CA GLU A 284 -21.21 -1.21 31.44
C GLU A 284 -19.96 -1.96 31.90
N LYS A 285 -20.07 -3.27 32.17
CA LYS A 285 -18.95 -4.11 32.62
C LYS A 285 -18.10 -4.67 31.49
N THR A 286 -18.64 -4.70 30.27
CA THR A 286 -18.07 -5.41 29.12
C THR A 286 -17.78 -4.49 27.94
N THR A 287 -18.47 -3.36 27.84
CA THR A 287 -18.24 -2.32 26.82
C THR A 287 -16.91 -1.62 27.07
N PHE A 288 -16.16 -1.35 26.01
CA PHE A 288 -14.94 -0.54 26.08
C PHE A 288 -15.13 0.76 25.31
N TYR A 289 -15.57 1.80 26.02
CA TYR A 289 -15.71 3.14 25.49
C TYR A 289 -14.66 4.06 26.10
N ALA A 290 -13.84 4.66 25.25
CA ALA A 290 -12.68 5.42 25.71
C ALA A 290 -12.43 6.72 24.94
N GLU A 291 -11.76 7.66 25.61
CA GLU A 291 -11.27 8.90 25.01
C GLU A 291 -9.80 9.14 25.38
N TYR A 292 -9.06 9.82 24.48
CA TYR A 292 -7.71 10.32 24.72
C TYR A 292 -7.53 11.68 24.04
N GLY A 293 -7.00 12.68 24.74
CA GLY A 293 -6.59 13.96 24.13
C GLY A 293 -7.67 14.78 23.41
N SER A 294 -8.94 14.36 23.42
CA SER A 294 -10.03 15.10 22.78
C SER A 294 -10.27 16.45 23.46
N TYR A 295 -10.67 17.44 22.68
CA TYR A 295 -10.76 18.85 23.08
C TYR A 295 -12.02 19.52 22.50
N GLY A 296 -12.26 20.78 22.87
CA GLY A 296 -13.47 21.53 22.48
C GLY A 296 -14.56 21.51 23.55
N PRO A 297 -15.65 22.27 23.34
CA PRO A 297 -16.68 22.49 24.36
C PRO A 297 -17.45 21.23 24.78
N GLY A 298 -17.52 20.19 23.94
CA GLY A 298 -18.14 18.90 24.26
C GLY A 298 -17.20 17.89 24.94
N ALA A 299 -15.89 18.17 25.01
CA ALA A 299 -14.87 17.27 25.55
C ALA A 299 -14.77 17.34 27.10
N ASN A 300 -15.90 17.25 27.80
CA ASN A 300 -15.93 17.30 29.26
C ASN A 300 -15.61 15.95 29.92
N ARG A 301 -14.31 15.65 30.02
CA ARG A 301 -13.78 14.42 30.63
C ARG A 301 -14.23 14.19 32.08
N SER A 302 -14.49 15.25 32.84
CA SER A 302 -14.82 15.14 34.27
C SER A 302 -16.25 14.68 34.56
N ALA A 303 -17.14 14.74 33.55
CA ALA A 303 -18.57 14.44 33.68
C ALA A 303 -18.99 13.19 32.90
N ARG A 304 -18.03 12.47 32.30
CA ARG A 304 -18.32 11.25 31.54
C ARG A 304 -18.95 10.17 32.42
N ALA A 305 -19.71 9.29 31.78
CA ALA A 305 -20.24 8.10 32.41
C ALA A 305 -19.12 7.34 33.14
N THR A 306 -19.37 6.94 34.38
CA THR A 306 -18.32 6.39 35.29
C THR A 306 -17.73 5.07 34.82
N TRP A 307 -18.38 4.39 33.87
CA TRP A 307 -17.93 3.16 33.23
C TRP A 307 -17.15 3.38 31.92
N SER A 308 -17.04 4.63 31.45
CA SER A 308 -16.14 4.98 30.35
C SER A 308 -14.68 5.11 30.83
N HIS A 309 -13.74 4.98 29.90
CA HIS A 309 -12.31 4.97 30.18
C HIS A 309 -11.62 6.21 29.59
N GLN A 310 -10.63 6.75 30.30
CA GLN A 310 -9.71 7.74 29.74
C GLN A 310 -8.38 7.03 29.54
N LEU A 311 -7.92 6.93 28.30
CA LEU A 311 -6.68 6.22 28.02
C LEU A 311 -5.50 6.95 28.68
N ALA A 312 -4.55 6.16 29.20
CA ALA A 312 -3.20 6.64 29.49
C ALA A 312 -2.38 6.81 28.21
N ASP A 313 -1.26 7.53 28.29
CA ASP A 313 -0.37 7.78 27.15
C ASP A 313 0.11 6.47 26.52
N GLU A 314 0.52 5.48 27.33
CA GLU A 314 0.99 4.18 26.85
C GLU A 314 -0.13 3.34 26.19
N GLU A 315 -1.38 3.53 26.63
CA GLU A 315 -2.54 2.88 25.99
C GLU A 315 -2.83 3.53 24.64
N ALA A 316 -2.75 4.86 24.56
CA ALA A 316 -2.94 5.61 23.32
C ALA A 316 -1.85 5.28 22.28
N ASP A 317 -0.61 5.07 22.70
CA ASP A 317 0.50 4.64 21.84
C ASP A 317 0.24 3.29 21.15
N ALA A 318 -0.65 2.46 21.69
CA ALA A 318 -1.04 1.21 21.05
C ALA A 318 -1.97 1.42 19.83
N TYR A 319 -2.65 2.57 19.69
CA TYR A 319 -3.58 2.89 18.60
C TYR A 319 -2.87 3.45 17.36
N THR A 320 -1.84 2.73 16.89
CA THR A 320 -1.21 2.97 15.58
C THR A 320 -1.99 2.26 14.48
N ILE A 321 -1.93 2.78 13.24
CA ILE A 321 -2.58 2.14 12.09
C ILE A 321 -2.10 0.68 11.92
N ALA A 322 -0.80 0.45 12.10
CA ALA A 322 -0.20 -0.88 12.03
C ALA A 322 -0.81 -1.85 13.05
N ASN A 323 -1.03 -1.40 14.30
CA ASN A 323 -1.64 -2.22 15.33
C ASN A 323 -3.15 -2.42 15.11
N ILE A 324 -3.88 -1.37 14.74
CA ILE A 324 -5.33 -1.44 14.51
C ILE A 324 -5.64 -2.45 13.40
N PHE A 325 -4.85 -2.46 12.33
CA PHE A 325 -5.06 -3.37 11.19
C PHE A 325 -4.17 -4.61 11.19
N ALA A 326 -3.45 -4.89 12.29
CA ALA A 326 -2.61 -6.08 12.40
C ALA A 326 -3.44 -7.36 12.38
N GLY A 327 -3.05 -8.28 11.49
CA GLY A 327 -3.75 -9.54 11.22
C GLY A 327 -3.75 -10.58 12.35
N HIS A 328 -2.98 -10.36 13.41
CA HIS A 328 -2.84 -11.26 14.56
C HIS A 328 -3.51 -10.74 15.84
N THR A 329 -4.27 -9.63 15.77
CA THR A 329 -4.90 -9.01 16.95
C THR A 329 -6.16 -9.73 17.43
N CYS A 330 -6.57 -10.81 16.75
CA CYS A 330 -7.64 -11.72 17.18
C CYS A 330 -7.05 -13.07 17.62
N PRO A 331 -7.45 -13.63 18.79
CA PRO A 331 -6.99 -14.92 19.32
C PRO A 331 -7.17 -16.13 18.38
N LYS A 332 -8.05 -16.03 17.38
CA LYS A 332 -8.31 -17.09 16.40
C LYS A 332 -7.49 -16.96 15.10
N GLY A 333 -6.62 -15.95 14.98
CA GLY A 333 -5.83 -15.71 13.76
C GLY A 333 -6.67 -15.39 12.51
N ALA A 334 -7.94 -15.01 12.70
CA ALA A 334 -8.92 -14.85 11.62
C ALA A 334 -8.66 -13.62 10.72
N TYR A 335 -7.85 -12.66 11.17
CA TYR A 335 -7.58 -11.40 10.45
C TYR A 335 -6.49 -11.52 9.35
N GLY A 336 -5.96 -12.72 9.08
CA GLY A 336 -5.01 -12.96 7.98
C GLY A 336 -3.70 -12.16 8.11
N PHE A 337 -3.06 -11.77 7.01
CA PHE A 337 -1.85 -10.94 7.01
C PHE A 337 -2.16 -9.45 7.30
N PRO A 338 -1.18 -8.65 7.78
CA PRO A 338 -1.32 -7.19 7.84
C PRO A 338 -1.75 -6.63 6.49
N TRP A 339 -2.75 -5.75 6.49
CA TRP A 339 -3.35 -5.23 5.26
C TRP A 339 -2.93 -3.79 4.96
N TYR A 340 -2.83 -2.95 5.99
CA TYR A 340 -2.44 -1.56 5.80
C TYR A 340 -0.94 -1.40 6.00
N GLY A 341 -0.28 -0.83 4.99
CA GLY A 341 1.16 -0.91 4.81
C GLY A 341 1.56 -2.03 3.83
N TYR A 342 2.81 -1.99 3.38
CA TYR A 342 3.41 -3.00 2.52
C TYR A 342 3.97 -4.14 3.37
N ALA A 343 3.95 -5.37 2.85
CA ALA A 343 4.55 -6.49 3.54
C ALA A 343 6.08 -6.34 3.52
N VAL A 344 6.68 -6.24 4.71
CA VAL A 344 8.13 -6.16 4.90
C VAL A 344 8.66 -7.50 5.36
N ASP A 345 9.65 -8.03 4.65
CA ASP A 345 10.44 -9.17 5.12
C ASP A 345 11.75 -8.64 5.73
N SER A 346 11.90 -8.73 7.05
CA SER A 346 13.11 -8.28 7.76
C SER A 346 14.12 -9.41 8.03
N SER A 347 13.95 -10.58 7.39
CA SER A 347 14.79 -11.77 7.62
C SER A 347 16.24 -11.60 7.16
N PHE A 348 16.53 -10.64 6.28
CA PHE A 348 17.89 -10.24 5.95
C PHE A 348 18.29 -8.99 6.73
N ASN A 349 19.12 -9.19 7.75
CA ASN A 349 19.73 -8.14 8.55
C ASN A 349 21.18 -8.50 8.93
N LEU A 350 21.92 -7.53 9.48
CA LEU A 350 23.33 -7.68 9.81
C LEU A 350 23.57 -8.70 10.93
N ASP A 351 22.74 -8.68 11.97
CA ASP A 351 22.89 -9.52 13.16
C ASP A 351 22.69 -11.00 12.82
N ASP A 352 21.60 -11.33 12.13
CA ASP A 352 21.32 -12.71 11.69
C ASP A 352 22.37 -13.19 10.68
N SER A 353 22.85 -12.31 9.80
CA SER A 353 23.94 -12.61 8.88
C SER A 353 25.24 -12.91 9.63
N TYR A 354 25.57 -12.14 10.66
CA TYR A 354 26.73 -12.36 11.51
C TYR A 354 26.64 -13.72 12.22
N GLU A 355 25.50 -14.01 12.86
CA GLU A 355 25.24 -15.28 13.54
C GLU A 355 25.35 -16.50 12.60
N LYS A 356 24.93 -16.33 11.35
CA LYS A 356 25.08 -17.35 10.30
C LYS A 356 26.54 -17.55 9.91
N TYR A 357 27.26 -16.48 9.58
CA TYR A 357 28.58 -16.57 8.96
C TYR A 357 29.74 -16.76 9.94
N LYS A 358 29.61 -16.33 11.21
CA LYS A 358 30.64 -16.56 12.24
C LYS A 358 30.97 -18.04 12.48
N LYS A 359 30.03 -18.94 12.15
CA LYS A 359 30.21 -20.40 12.21
C LYS A 359 31.25 -20.90 11.20
N TYR A 360 31.40 -20.21 10.08
CA TYR A 360 32.31 -20.56 8.98
C TYR A 360 33.56 -19.67 8.96
N PHE A 361 33.45 -18.45 9.49
CA PHE A 361 34.52 -17.45 9.56
C PHE A 361 34.65 -16.94 11.01
N PRO A 362 35.39 -17.63 11.89
CA PRO A 362 35.41 -17.32 13.33
C PRO A 362 35.90 -15.90 13.69
N ASP A 363 36.75 -15.32 12.84
CA ASP A 363 37.32 -13.98 13.07
C ASP A 363 36.51 -12.85 12.41
N ILE A 364 35.36 -13.19 11.79
CA ILE A 364 34.50 -12.20 11.12
C ILE A 364 33.97 -11.18 12.13
N GLN A 365 33.96 -9.91 11.78
CA GLN A 365 33.37 -8.85 12.62
C GLN A 365 32.43 -7.99 11.78
N PRO A 366 31.21 -7.71 12.25
CA PRO A 366 30.29 -6.81 11.55
C PRO A 366 30.87 -5.39 11.52
N VAL A 367 30.65 -4.69 10.41
CA VAL A 367 31.04 -3.28 10.27
C VAL A 367 29.96 -2.42 10.89
N SER A 368 30.30 -1.67 11.93
CA SER A 368 29.35 -0.82 12.65
C SER A 368 28.93 0.39 11.83
N ASN A 369 27.63 0.69 11.82
CA ASN A 369 27.08 1.91 11.23
C ASN A 369 27.19 3.08 12.21
N VAL A 370 28.37 3.69 12.31
CA VAL A 370 28.62 4.86 13.18
C VAL A 370 28.74 6.15 12.37
N ALA A 371 28.61 7.31 13.01
CA ALA A 371 28.93 8.59 12.39
C ALA A 371 30.45 8.67 12.10
N ILE A 372 30.82 9.36 11.02
CA ILE A 372 32.21 9.58 10.64
C ILE A 372 32.46 11.09 10.63
N GLU A 373 33.47 11.54 11.37
CA GLU A 373 33.90 12.95 11.38
C GLU A 373 34.19 13.44 9.95
N GLY A 374 33.67 14.62 9.59
CA GLY A 374 33.78 15.22 8.26
C GLY A 374 32.75 14.72 7.24
N VAL A 375 31.82 13.83 7.62
CA VAL A 375 30.75 13.32 6.75
C VAL A 375 29.38 13.68 7.32
N GLU A 376 28.65 14.51 6.59
CA GLU A 376 27.28 14.89 6.88
C GLU A 376 26.29 13.83 6.40
N THR A 377 25.12 13.77 7.03
CA THR A 377 24.04 12.85 6.63
C THR A 377 22.71 13.60 6.52
N THR A 378 21.94 13.34 5.47
CA THR A 378 20.59 13.89 5.32
C THR A 378 19.64 12.80 4.83
N ASN A 379 18.58 12.55 5.59
CA ASN A 379 17.47 11.70 5.15
C ASN A 379 16.50 12.51 4.29
N VAL A 380 16.11 11.95 3.15
CA VAL A 380 15.22 12.61 2.19
C VAL A 380 14.22 11.62 1.61
N LYS A 381 13.02 12.13 1.31
CA LYS A 381 12.00 11.40 0.55
C LYS A 381 12.21 11.67 -0.92
N TYR A 382 12.46 10.62 -1.69
CA TYR A 382 12.75 10.77 -3.12
C TYR A 382 11.60 10.37 -4.03
N LYS A 383 10.65 9.59 -3.52
CA LYS A 383 9.46 9.16 -4.26
C LYS A 383 8.28 8.94 -3.32
N ASP A 384 7.09 9.36 -3.75
CA ASP A 384 5.83 9.10 -3.04
C ASP A 384 5.01 8.08 -3.83
N LEU A 385 4.68 6.95 -3.20
CA LEU A 385 3.90 5.88 -3.80
C LEU A 385 2.40 6.02 -3.49
N GLY A 386 2.00 7.09 -2.78
CA GLY A 386 0.64 7.36 -2.33
C GLY A 386 0.27 6.64 -1.03
N TYR A 387 0.79 5.43 -0.80
CA TYR A 387 0.60 4.68 0.46
C TYR A 387 1.82 4.69 1.38
N ARG A 388 3.00 5.03 0.85
CA ARG A 388 4.23 5.31 1.61
C ARG A 388 5.20 6.13 0.76
N SER A 389 6.18 6.76 1.40
CA SER A 389 7.33 7.34 0.71
C SER A 389 8.48 6.33 0.63
N LEU A 390 9.25 6.37 -0.46
CA LEU A 390 10.58 5.80 -0.52
C LEU A 390 11.60 6.86 -0.12
N GLU A 391 12.53 6.46 0.74
CA GLU A 391 13.52 7.33 1.36
C GLU A 391 14.94 6.94 0.96
N MET A 392 15.83 7.92 1.00
CA MET A 392 17.26 7.70 0.90
C MET A 392 17.99 8.50 1.98
N ASP A 393 19.13 7.98 2.42
CA ASP A 393 20.08 8.72 3.25
C ASP A 393 21.26 9.13 2.36
N VAL A 394 21.50 10.43 2.25
CA VAL A 394 22.60 11.01 1.47
C VAL A 394 23.74 11.37 2.42
N PHE A 395 24.93 10.87 2.14
CA PHE A 395 26.17 11.16 2.86
C PHE A 395 27.10 11.99 1.97
N TYR A 396 27.67 13.04 2.52
CA TYR A 396 28.53 13.94 1.75
C TYR A 396 29.57 14.61 2.66
N PRO A 397 30.78 14.93 2.16
CA PRO A 397 31.74 15.74 2.89
C PRO A 397 31.15 17.09 3.31
N GLU A 398 31.55 17.59 4.49
CA GLU A 398 31.16 18.93 4.97
C GLU A 398 31.50 20.01 3.92
N GLU A 399 32.64 19.87 3.25
CA GLU A 399 33.07 20.73 2.16
C GLU A 399 32.47 20.30 0.80
N LYS A 400 31.37 20.97 0.42
CA LYS A 400 30.68 20.73 -0.86
C LYS A 400 31.49 21.28 -2.05
N SER A 401 31.90 20.41 -2.98
CA SER A 401 32.83 20.79 -4.07
C SER A 401 32.70 19.96 -5.36
N LYS A 402 31.55 19.97 -6.05
CA LYS A 402 31.32 19.21 -7.31
C LYS A 402 31.98 17.83 -7.31
N LEU A 403 31.64 17.05 -6.30
CA LEU A 403 32.20 15.75 -6.00
C LEU A 403 31.50 14.67 -6.84
N PRO A 404 32.19 13.59 -7.22
CA PRO A 404 31.53 12.44 -7.82
C PRO A 404 30.49 11.81 -6.89
N GLY A 405 29.48 11.16 -7.49
CA GLY A 405 28.38 10.53 -6.78
C GLY A 405 28.36 9.02 -6.85
N ILE A 406 27.81 8.35 -5.83
CA ILE A 406 27.54 6.90 -5.84
C ILE A 406 26.17 6.63 -5.22
N LEU A 407 25.25 6.01 -5.97
CA LEU A 407 24.01 5.44 -5.41
C LEU A 407 24.25 3.97 -5.05
N LEU A 408 24.00 3.56 -3.80
CA LEU A 408 24.20 2.21 -3.29
C LEU A 408 22.87 1.50 -3.03
N VAL A 409 22.62 0.40 -3.73
CA VAL A 409 21.41 -0.41 -3.65
C VAL A 409 21.64 -1.60 -2.71
N HIS A 410 20.73 -1.80 -1.75
CA HIS A 410 20.85 -2.90 -0.79
C HIS A 410 20.44 -4.25 -1.40
N GLY A 411 21.09 -5.32 -0.94
CA GLY A 411 20.73 -6.70 -1.24
C GLY A 411 19.58 -7.24 -0.39
N GLY A 412 19.39 -8.57 -0.41
CA GLY A 412 18.33 -9.26 0.32
C GLY A 412 17.37 -10.07 -0.57
N GLY A 413 17.85 -10.53 -1.73
CA GLY A 413 17.09 -11.37 -2.65
C GLY A 413 15.83 -10.70 -3.19
N TRP A 414 15.86 -9.38 -3.43
CA TRP A 414 14.73 -8.56 -3.87
C TRP A 414 13.49 -8.58 -2.95
N ARG A 415 13.53 -9.35 -1.85
CA ARG A 415 12.40 -9.65 -0.97
C ARG A 415 12.54 -9.00 0.40
N SER A 416 13.78 -8.87 0.87
CA SER A 416 14.12 -8.45 2.23
C SER A 416 15.28 -7.45 2.24
N GLY A 417 15.65 -6.97 3.42
CA GLY A 417 16.73 -6.00 3.60
C GLY A 417 16.23 -4.56 3.61
N ASN A 418 17.13 -3.62 3.88
CA ASN A 418 16.85 -2.18 3.87
C ASN A 418 18.12 -1.36 3.63
N ARG A 419 17.96 -0.06 3.34
CA ARG A 419 19.04 0.86 3.00
C ARG A 419 20.18 0.96 4.02
N SER A 420 19.90 0.71 5.31
CA SER A 420 20.92 0.82 6.37
C SER A 420 22.06 -0.19 6.20
N LEU A 421 21.83 -1.30 5.48
CA LEU A 421 22.84 -2.30 5.19
C LEU A 421 24.01 -1.75 4.36
N GLN A 422 23.77 -0.72 3.54
CA GLN A 422 24.83 -0.10 2.73
C GLN A 422 25.44 1.15 3.38
N ALA A 423 24.89 1.63 4.50
CA ALA A 423 25.31 2.88 5.12
C ALA A 423 26.79 2.89 5.55
N PRO A 424 27.39 1.81 6.11
CA PRO A 424 28.81 1.82 6.45
C PRO A 424 29.71 2.05 5.23
N LEU A 425 29.45 1.34 4.12
CA LEU A 425 30.20 1.49 2.88
C LEU A 425 30.02 2.88 2.28
N ALA A 426 28.78 3.38 2.26
CA ALA A 426 28.46 4.72 1.78
C ALA A 426 29.21 5.81 2.56
N LYS A 427 29.26 5.71 3.89
CA LYS A 427 30.00 6.67 4.73
C LYS A 427 31.51 6.58 4.55
N ALA A 428 32.06 5.37 4.44
CA ALA A 428 33.48 5.17 4.18
C ALA A 428 33.92 5.78 2.84
N LEU A 429 33.10 5.62 1.80
CA LEU A 429 33.30 6.26 0.51
C LEU A 429 33.08 7.77 0.59
N ALA A 430 32.05 8.26 1.30
CA ALA A 430 31.86 9.70 1.47
C ALA A 430 33.10 10.38 2.10
N LYS A 431 33.73 9.73 3.09
CA LYS A 431 35.00 10.19 3.68
C LYS A 431 36.14 10.33 2.66
N ARG A 432 36.08 9.61 1.54
CA ARG A 432 37.06 9.67 0.44
C ARG A 432 36.74 10.72 -0.63
N GLY A 433 35.72 11.55 -0.42
CA GLY A 433 35.38 12.67 -1.32
C GLY A 433 34.29 12.33 -2.34
N TYR A 434 33.32 11.50 -1.97
CA TYR A 434 32.17 11.17 -2.81
C TYR A 434 30.88 11.65 -2.15
N VAL A 435 29.88 12.04 -2.94
CA VAL A 435 28.49 12.12 -2.47
C VAL A 435 27.88 10.74 -2.61
N THR A 436 27.55 10.07 -1.52
CA THR A 436 26.96 8.73 -1.57
C THR A 436 25.51 8.75 -1.10
N ALA A 437 24.68 7.86 -1.61
CA ALA A 437 23.30 7.72 -1.18
C ALA A 437 22.92 6.25 -1.05
N VAL A 438 22.22 5.89 0.03
CA VAL A 438 21.61 4.56 0.22
C VAL A 438 20.10 4.71 0.21
N MET A 439 19.37 3.77 -0.40
CA MET A 439 17.95 3.99 -0.73
C MET A 439 17.07 2.76 -0.46
N ASP A 440 15.79 3.01 -0.12
CA ASP A 440 14.74 1.97 -0.09
C ASP A 440 14.10 1.80 -1.46
N TYR A 441 13.86 0.58 -1.93
CA TYR A 441 13.05 0.30 -3.11
C TYR A 441 11.87 -0.62 -2.77
N ARG A 442 10.89 -0.72 -3.67
CA ARG A 442 9.82 -1.73 -3.53
C ARG A 442 10.37 -3.14 -3.70
N LEU A 443 10.18 -3.97 -2.67
CA LEU A 443 10.58 -5.37 -2.63
C LEU A 443 9.47 -6.30 -3.15
N SER A 444 9.76 -7.58 -3.38
CA SER A 444 8.86 -8.53 -4.06
C SER A 444 7.53 -8.78 -3.34
N LEU A 445 7.46 -8.59 -2.01
CA LEU A 445 6.21 -8.65 -1.25
C LEU A 445 5.33 -7.40 -1.42
N GLU A 446 5.90 -6.33 -1.96
CA GLU A 446 5.23 -5.05 -2.21
C GLU A 446 4.89 -4.87 -3.69
N ALA A 447 5.84 -5.11 -4.59
CA ALA A 447 5.63 -5.02 -6.03
C ALA A 447 6.58 -5.94 -6.81
N PRO A 448 6.11 -6.58 -7.90
CA PRO A 448 6.97 -7.33 -8.79
C PRO A 448 7.83 -6.39 -9.67
N TYR A 449 8.81 -6.97 -10.36
CA TYR A 449 9.51 -6.34 -11.47
C TYR A 449 8.49 -5.73 -12.46
N PRO A 450 8.76 -4.51 -13.03
CA PRO A 450 9.98 -3.72 -12.92
C PRO A 450 9.98 -2.64 -11.82
N ALA A 451 9.06 -2.70 -10.84
CA ALA A 451 8.85 -1.61 -9.87
C ALA A 451 10.14 -1.14 -9.16
N GLY A 452 10.94 -2.08 -8.64
CA GLY A 452 12.22 -1.75 -7.99
C GLY A 452 13.25 -1.12 -8.94
N VAL A 453 13.24 -1.45 -10.24
CA VAL A 453 14.14 -0.84 -11.24
C VAL A 453 13.78 0.63 -11.45
N TYR A 454 12.48 0.93 -11.54
CA TYR A 454 11.98 2.30 -11.63
C TYR A 454 12.36 3.10 -10.38
N ASP A 455 12.20 2.50 -9.20
CA ASP A 455 12.54 3.17 -7.94
C ASP A 455 14.03 3.53 -7.85
N VAL A 456 14.93 2.66 -8.32
CA VAL A 456 16.37 2.95 -8.36
C VAL A 456 16.69 4.06 -9.37
N LYS A 457 16.07 4.02 -10.56
CA LYS A 457 16.26 5.08 -11.57
C LYS A 457 15.75 6.43 -11.09
N ASP A 458 14.60 6.47 -10.42
CA ASP A 458 14.06 7.70 -9.85
C ASP A 458 14.92 8.23 -8.70
N ALA A 459 15.53 7.35 -7.90
CA ALA A 459 16.54 7.75 -6.93
C ALA A 459 17.75 8.44 -7.59
N VAL A 460 18.26 7.93 -8.71
CA VAL A 460 19.33 8.59 -9.49
C VAL A 460 18.88 9.96 -9.99
N LYS A 461 17.68 10.05 -10.58
CA LYS A 461 17.14 11.32 -11.09
C LYS A 461 17.00 12.34 -9.98
N TRP A 462 16.40 11.95 -8.86
CA TRP A 462 16.22 12.81 -7.69
C TRP A 462 17.56 13.33 -7.16
N LEU A 463 18.55 12.45 -7.01
CA LEU A 463 19.87 12.83 -6.54
C LEU A 463 20.52 13.86 -7.48
N LYS A 464 20.35 13.70 -8.79
CA LYS A 464 20.87 14.64 -9.79
C LYS A 464 20.14 15.97 -9.86
N SER A 465 18.82 16.00 -9.68
CA SER A 465 18.06 17.26 -9.64
C SER A 465 18.31 18.06 -8.37
N HIS A 466 18.75 17.39 -7.30
CA HIS A 466 19.11 18.02 -6.03
C HIS A 466 20.63 18.12 -5.82
N ALA A 467 21.41 17.99 -6.89
CA ALA A 467 22.87 17.88 -6.82
C ALA A 467 23.53 19.06 -6.11
N ASP A 468 23.04 20.29 -6.32
CA ASP A 468 23.57 21.50 -5.69
C ASP A 468 23.47 21.46 -4.14
N ASN A 469 22.46 20.76 -3.60
CA ASN A 469 22.30 20.63 -2.15
C ASN A 469 23.44 19.84 -1.51
N PHE A 470 24.07 18.94 -2.27
CA PHE A 470 25.10 18.03 -1.77
C PHE A 470 26.48 18.31 -2.39
N GLY A 471 26.58 19.27 -3.31
CA GLY A 471 27.79 19.52 -4.07
C GLY A 471 28.13 18.36 -5.03
N LEU A 472 27.13 17.68 -5.59
CA LEU A 472 27.29 16.55 -6.49
C LEU A 472 27.59 17.00 -7.93
N ASP A 473 28.50 16.30 -8.60
CA ASP A 473 28.74 16.39 -10.03
C ASP A 473 27.86 15.39 -10.79
N THR A 474 26.81 15.88 -11.43
CA THR A 474 25.82 15.05 -12.15
C THR A 474 26.39 14.34 -13.38
N SER A 475 27.60 14.72 -13.83
CA SER A 475 28.32 14.07 -14.92
C SER A 475 29.19 12.89 -14.47
N ARG A 476 29.37 12.69 -13.16
CA ARG A 476 30.16 11.61 -12.56
C ARG A 476 29.38 10.91 -11.46
N VAL A 477 28.34 10.17 -11.84
CA VAL A 477 27.50 9.40 -10.92
C VAL A 477 27.63 7.91 -11.21
N ALA A 478 28.18 7.15 -10.28
CA ALA A 478 28.21 5.70 -10.31
C ALA A 478 26.99 5.09 -9.62
N ILE A 479 26.75 3.81 -9.90
CA ILE A 479 25.82 2.98 -9.12
C ILE A 479 26.55 1.76 -8.58
N SER A 480 26.21 1.38 -7.36
CA SER A 480 26.76 0.23 -6.68
C SER A 480 25.66 -0.59 -6.02
N GLY A 481 25.89 -1.88 -5.82
CA GLY A 481 25.00 -2.70 -5.01
C GLY A 481 25.59 -4.05 -4.67
N GLY A 482 25.01 -4.69 -3.65
CA GLY A 482 25.41 -6.03 -3.23
C GLY A 482 24.32 -7.06 -3.46
N SER A 483 24.64 -8.26 -3.94
CA SER A 483 23.67 -9.34 -4.17
C SER A 483 22.55 -8.90 -5.14
N ALA A 484 21.29 -9.07 -4.76
CA ALA A 484 20.13 -8.51 -5.49
C ALA A 484 20.26 -7.01 -5.81
N GLY A 485 20.93 -6.23 -4.96
CA GLY A 485 21.21 -4.82 -5.22
C GLY A 485 22.28 -4.62 -6.30
N GLY A 486 23.27 -5.53 -6.38
CA GLY A 486 24.28 -5.55 -7.44
C GLY A 486 23.66 -5.86 -8.80
N GLN A 487 22.78 -6.87 -8.83
CA GLN A 487 21.97 -7.18 -10.02
C GLN A 487 21.13 -5.98 -10.48
N LEU A 488 20.44 -5.30 -9.57
CA LEU A 488 19.66 -4.09 -9.88
C LEU A 488 20.55 -2.95 -10.39
N ALA A 489 21.70 -2.73 -9.74
CA ALA A 489 22.68 -1.73 -10.16
C ALA A 489 23.19 -2.01 -11.58
N ALA A 490 23.53 -3.25 -11.88
CA ALA A 490 23.97 -3.69 -13.20
C ALA A 490 22.88 -3.48 -14.26
N LEU A 491 21.63 -3.87 -13.96
CA LEU A 491 20.52 -3.68 -14.88
C LEU A 491 20.28 -2.19 -15.17
N VAL A 492 20.30 -1.34 -14.16
CA VAL A 492 20.13 0.12 -14.32
C VAL A 492 21.27 0.70 -15.17
N ALA A 493 22.51 0.30 -14.92
CA ALA A 493 23.68 0.74 -15.67
C ALA A 493 23.63 0.33 -17.16
N MET A 494 23.25 -0.91 -17.45
CA MET A 494 23.18 -1.42 -18.83
C MET A 494 21.95 -0.88 -19.61
N THR A 495 20.94 -0.37 -18.90
CA THR A 495 19.72 0.20 -19.50
C THR A 495 19.73 1.73 -19.61
N ASN A 496 20.92 2.34 -19.56
CA ASN A 496 21.10 3.79 -19.71
C ASN A 496 20.33 4.36 -20.93
N GLY A 497 19.41 5.29 -20.65
CA GLY A 497 18.58 5.98 -21.64
C GLY A 497 17.59 5.09 -22.42
N ARG A 498 17.28 3.88 -21.94
CA ARG A 498 16.22 3.02 -22.50
C ARG A 498 14.88 3.37 -21.86
N LEU A 499 13.98 3.99 -22.63
CA LEU A 499 12.66 4.42 -22.13
C LEU A 499 11.80 3.29 -21.59
N ALA A 500 11.98 2.05 -22.06
CA ALA A 500 11.26 0.87 -21.55
C ALA A 500 11.55 0.56 -20.07
N TYR A 501 12.62 1.14 -19.51
CA TYR A 501 13.00 0.98 -18.11
C TYR A 501 12.79 2.28 -17.30
N GLU A 502 12.10 3.27 -17.85
CA GLU A 502 11.79 4.53 -17.18
C GLU A 502 10.31 4.57 -16.79
N GLU A 503 9.99 5.00 -15.57
CA GLU A 503 8.62 5.24 -15.17
C GLU A 503 8.14 6.62 -15.67
N THR A 504 6.98 6.66 -16.30
CA THR A 504 6.43 7.88 -16.94
C THR A 504 5.44 8.64 -16.07
N ASN A 505 4.99 8.04 -14.96
CA ASN A 505 3.82 8.51 -14.22
C ASN A 505 4.15 8.98 -12.79
N ASN A 506 5.40 8.81 -12.34
CA ASN A 506 5.84 9.18 -10.99
C ASN A 506 7.35 9.50 -10.99
N GLY A 507 7.83 10.25 -9.99
CA GLY A 507 9.23 10.67 -9.89
C GLY A 507 9.61 11.89 -10.75
N ASP A 508 10.88 12.30 -10.67
CA ASP A 508 11.43 13.43 -11.42
C ASP A 508 11.49 13.11 -12.93
N GLN A 509 10.88 13.96 -13.75
CA GLN A 509 10.77 13.77 -15.21
C GLN A 509 11.79 14.60 -16.01
N HIS A 510 12.63 15.39 -15.33
CA HIS A 510 13.55 16.34 -15.95
C HIS A 510 15.01 15.87 -15.87
N ALA A 511 15.40 15.23 -14.77
CA ALA A 511 16.73 14.68 -14.61
C ALA A 511 16.90 13.33 -15.34
N SER A 512 18.13 13.06 -15.80
CA SER A 512 18.48 11.78 -16.42
C SER A 512 18.82 10.73 -15.36
N SER A 513 18.33 9.50 -15.53
CA SER A 513 18.72 8.32 -14.73
C SER A 513 20.08 7.72 -15.12
N THR A 514 20.79 8.33 -16.08
CA THR A 514 22.02 7.76 -16.66
C THR A 514 23.17 7.79 -15.66
N VAL A 515 23.79 6.64 -15.40
CA VAL A 515 25.00 6.51 -14.56
C VAL A 515 26.24 6.32 -15.44
N GLN A 516 27.43 6.55 -14.88
CA GLN A 516 28.71 6.59 -15.60
C GLN A 516 29.65 5.43 -15.24
N ALA A 517 29.37 4.69 -14.17
CA ALA A 517 30.14 3.54 -13.77
C ALA A 517 29.27 2.57 -12.95
N LEU A 518 29.60 1.28 -13.02
CA LEU A 518 28.97 0.19 -12.25
C LEU A 518 29.97 -0.39 -11.25
N ILE A 519 29.53 -0.61 -10.02
CA ILE A 519 30.20 -1.44 -9.02
C ILE A 519 29.24 -2.57 -8.63
N ASP A 520 29.48 -3.76 -9.14
CA ASP A 520 28.70 -4.95 -8.79
C ASP A 520 29.44 -5.75 -7.70
N MET A 521 28.81 -5.92 -6.54
CA MET A 521 29.30 -6.79 -5.48
C MET A 521 28.44 -8.04 -5.42
N ASP A 522 28.92 -9.13 -6.03
CA ASP A 522 28.28 -10.43 -5.94
C ASP A 522 26.81 -10.45 -6.44
N GLY A 523 26.51 -9.65 -7.46
CA GLY A 523 25.22 -9.60 -8.15
C GLY A 523 25.18 -10.48 -9.40
N VAL A 524 24.09 -11.23 -9.55
CA VAL A 524 23.87 -12.05 -10.75
C VAL A 524 23.57 -11.16 -11.96
N LEU A 525 24.18 -11.44 -13.11
CA LEU A 525 23.98 -10.66 -14.34
C LEU A 525 22.99 -11.32 -15.30
N ALA A 526 22.72 -12.61 -15.09
CA ALA A 526 21.70 -13.37 -15.79
C ALA A 526 20.90 -14.27 -14.83
N PHE A 527 19.57 -14.21 -14.91
CA PHE A 527 18.69 -15.03 -14.07
C PHE A 527 18.57 -16.47 -14.58
N HIS A 528 18.64 -16.67 -15.90
CA HIS A 528 18.62 -17.97 -16.54
C HIS A 528 19.95 -18.22 -17.26
N HIS A 529 20.93 -18.72 -16.50
CA HIS A 529 22.27 -19.08 -16.96
C HIS A 529 22.67 -20.42 -16.31
N PRO A 530 23.57 -21.23 -16.92
CA PRO A 530 24.04 -22.48 -16.30
C PRO A 530 24.61 -22.33 -14.88
N GLU A 531 25.03 -21.13 -14.52
CA GLU A 531 25.59 -20.80 -13.19
C GLU A 531 24.55 -20.21 -12.22
N SER A 532 23.35 -19.84 -12.71
CA SER A 532 22.31 -19.19 -11.90
C SER A 532 21.63 -20.17 -10.96
N SER A 533 21.28 -19.69 -9.75
CA SER A 533 20.64 -20.51 -8.71
C SER A 533 19.50 -19.83 -7.95
N GLU A 534 19.09 -18.62 -8.36
CA GLU A 534 18.16 -17.77 -7.60
C GLU A 534 16.72 -18.32 -7.53
N GLY A 535 16.33 -19.14 -8.52
CA GLY A 535 15.14 -20.01 -8.49
C GLY A 535 13.87 -19.31 -8.04
N GLU A 536 13.33 -19.75 -6.89
CA GLU A 536 12.04 -19.30 -6.36
C GLU A 536 12.03 -17.82 -5.96
N VAL A 537 13.14 -17.31 -5.40
CA VAL A 537 13.22 -15.93 -4.93
C VAL A 537 13.20 -14.96 -6.11
N ALA A 538 13.94 -15.28 -7.18
CA ALA A 538 13.85 -14.54 -8.44
C ALA A 538 12.45 -14.66 -9.06
N ALA A 539 11.83 -15.85 -9.07
CA ALA A 539 10.48 -16.04 -9.60
C ALA A 539 9.43 -15.17 -8.90
N GLN A 540 9.49 -15.07 -7.57
CA GLN A 540 8.59 -14.21 -6.80
C GLN A 540 8.72 -12.74 -7.19
N TRP A 541 9.95 -12.25 -7.35
CA TRP A 541 10.19 -10.87 -7.76
C TRP A 541 9.81 -10.62 -9.23
N LEU A 542 10.10 -11.57 -10.12
CA LEU A 542 9.82 -11.47 -11.56
C LEU A 542 8.35 -11.73 -11.92
N GLY A 543 7.52 -12.12 -10.96
CA GLY A 543 6.10 -12.39 -11.16
C GLY A 543 5.78 -13.73 -11.82
N GLY A 544 6.73 -14.67 -11.81
CA GLY A 544 6.58 -16.02 -12.36
C GLY A 544 7.93 -16.72 -12.59
N THR A 545 7.88 -18.03 -12.77
CA THR A 545 9.05 -18.86 -13.12
C THR A 545 9.52 -18.59 -14.56
N TYR A 546 10.73 -19.03 -14.90
CA TYR A 546 11.26 -18.86 -16.26
C TYR A 546 10.36 -19.52 -17.32
N ASP A 547 9.79 -20.69 -17.02
CA ASP A 547 8.89 -21.39 -17.93
C ASP A 547 7.57 -20.62 -18.16
N GLU A 548 7.15 -19.79 -17.21
CA GLU A 548 5.92 -18.99 -17.28
C GLU A 548 6.14 -17.63 -17.96
N VAL A 549 7.24 -16.95 -17.64
CA VAL A 549 7.50 -15.56 -18.06
C VAL A 549 8.94 -15.34 -18.57
N PRO A 550 9.40 -16.09 -19.60
CA PRO A 550 10.80 -16.05 -20.03
C PRO A 550 11.24 -14.66 -20.50
N ALA A 551 10.37 -13.92 -21.18
CA ALA A 551 10.67 -12.56 -21.63
C ALA A 551 10.97 -11.59 -20.47
N ILE A 552 10.35 -11.78 -19.30
CA ILE A 552 10.61 -10.96 -18.11
C ILE A 552 11.99 -11.29 -17.51
N TRP A 553 12.32 -12.58 -17.42
CA TRP A 553 13.62 -13.04 -16.94
C TRP A 553 14.77 -12.52 -17.82
N GLU A 554 14.58 -12.55 -19.13
CA GLU A 554 15.52 -12.01 -20.11
C GLU A 554 15.62 -10.47 -20.02
N ALA A 555 14.49 -9.78 -19.90
CA ALA A 555 14.47 -8.31 -19.76
C ALA A 555 15.11 -7.83 -18.44
N ALA A 556 14.99 -8.61 -17.36
CA ALA A 556 15.58 -8.30 -16.06
C ALA A 556 17.07 -8.69 -15.95
N SER A 557 17.61 -9.44 -16.91
CA SER A 557 19.02 -9.85 -16.92
C SER A 557 19.89 -8.77 -17.56
N ALA A 558 20.79 -8.16 -16.78
CA ALA A 558 21.69 -7.10 -17.25
C ALA A 558 22.55 -7.53 -18.45
N LEU A 559 22.95 -8.80 -18.48
CA LEU A 559 23.69 -9.43 -19.59
C LEU A 559 22.99 -9.24 -20.95
N HIS A 560 21.67 -9.23 -20.98
CA HIS A 560 20.88 -9.12 -22.21
C HIS A 560 20.56 -7.67 -22.58
N GLN A 561 20.98 -6.71 -21.73
CA GLN A 561 20.74 -5.28 -21.92
C GLN A 561 21.99 -4.49 -22.34
N VAL A 562 23.14 -5.13 -22.50
CA VAL A 562 24.38 -4.46 -22.92
C VAL A 562 24.20 -3.75 -24.26
N SER A 563 24.75 -2.54 -24.39
CA SER A 563 24.70 -1.73 -25.60
C SER A 563 25.86 -0.74 -25.65
N GLU A 564 25.93 0.11 -26.68
CA GLU A 564 26.91 1.21 -26.77
C GLU A 564 26.80 2.25 -25.64
N ARG A 565 25.76 2.17 -24.80
CA ARG A 565 25.55 3.01 -23.61
C ARG A 565 25.95 2.32 -22.30
N ALA A 566 26.49 1.11 -22.38
CA ALA A 566 27.07 0.42 -21.24
C ALA A 566 28.23 1.26 -20.66
N VAL A 567 28.56 0.99 -19.40
CA VAL A 567 29.49 1.80 -18.62
C VAL A 567 30.67 0.96 -18.15
N PRO A 568 31.82 1.60 -17.83
CA PRO A 568 32.89 0.92 -17.14
C PRO A 568 32.37 0.21 -15.90
N SER A 569 32.84 -1.02 -15.66
CA SER A 569 32.27 -1.90 -14.64
C SER A 569 33.34 -2.55 -13.77
N LEU A 570 33.17 -2.44 -12.45
CA LEU A 570 33.95 -3.14 -11.43
C LEU A 570 33.13 -4.30 -10.87
N PHE A 571 33.71 -5.50 -10.84
CA PHE A 571 33.12 -6.70 -10.22
C PHE A 571 33.91 -7.12 -8.98
N LEU A 572 33.23 -7.18 -7.84
CA LEU A 572 33.79 -7.61 -6.56
C LEU A 572 33.11 -8.90 -6.10
N ASN A 573 33.85 -10.00 -6.11
CA ASN A 573 33.27 -11.32 -5.98
C ASN A 573 33.68 -12.00 -4.68
N SER A 574 32.71 -12.62 -4.01
CA SER A 574 32.98 -13.58 -2.95
C SER A 574 33.56 -14.88 -3.52
N GLN A 575 33.90 -15.81 -2.64
CA GLN A 575 34.39 -17.13 -3.04
C GLN A 575 33.33 -18.01 -3.74
N TYR A 576 32.08 -17.56 -3.87
CA TYR A 576 30.96 -18.39 -4.33
C TYR A 576 30.55 -18.07 -5.79
N PRO A 577 30.86 -18.96 -6.77
CA PRO A 577 30.58 -18.75 -8.19
C PRO A 577 29.15 -18.36 -8.55
N ARG A 578 28.16 -18.93 -7.84
CA ARG A 578 26.74 -18.76 -8.14
C ARG A 578 26.24 -17.29 -8.10
N PHE A 579 26.97 -16.39 -7.45
CA PHE A 579 26.58 -14.99 -7.28
C PHE A 579 27.08 -14.06 -8.38
N HIS A 580 27.88 -14.54 -9.33
CA HIS A 580 28.34 -13.77 -10.49
C HIS A 580 27.98 -14.46 -11.81
N ALA A 581 26.88 -15.22 -11.82
CA ALA A 581 26.36 -15.87 -13.01
C ALA A 581 26.16 -14.87 -14.16
N GLY A 582 26.75 -15.16 -15.33
CA GLY A 582 26.72 -14.32 -16.52
C GLY A 582 27.74 -13.17 -16.55
N GLN A 583 28.63 -13.07 -15.55
CA GLN A 583 29.66 -12.03 -15.49
C GLN A 583 30.66 -12.11 -16.65
N ASP A 584 31.24 -13.28 -16.90
CA ASP A 584 32.27 -13.44 -17.93
C ASP A 584 31.71 -13.13 -19.33
N ASP A 585 30.46 -13.50 -19.60
CA ASP A 585 29.77 -13.16 -20.85
C ASP A 585 29.50 -11.65 -20.96
N LEU A 586 29.17 -10.98 -19.86
CA LEU A 586 28.97 -9.53 -19.86
C LEU A 586 30.31 -8.82 -20.11
N ILE A 587 31.39 -9.25 -19.45
CA ILE A 587 32.75 -8.73 -19.67
C ILE A 587 33.15 -8.91 -21.14
N GLN A 588 32.90 -10.08 -21.72
CA GLN A 588 33.17 -10.31 -23.14
C GLN A 588 32.42 -9.31 -24.04
N GLN A 589 31.17 -8.98 -23.71
CA GLN A 589 30.40 -7.98 -24.46
C GLN A 589 30.91 -6.54 -24.24
N LEU A 590 31.48 -6.22 -23.07
CA LEU A 590 32.13 -4.94 -22.80
C LEU A 590 33.45 -4.82 -23.56
N ASP A 591 34.28 -5.86 -23.55
CA ASP A 591 35.56 -5.93 -24.27
C ASP A 591 35.37 -5.75 -25.78
N GLN A 592 34.36 -6.40 -26.36
CA GLN A 592 34.00 -6.24 -27.77
C GLN A 592 33.65 -4.79 -28.16
N ARG A 593 33.29 -3.96 -27.17
CA ARG A 593 32.93 -2.54 -27.33
C ARG A 593 34.02 -1.60 -26.84
N GLY A 594 35.14 -2.12 -26.33
CA GLY A 594 36.22 -1.32 -25.76
C GLY A 594 35.83 -0.59 -24.48
N ILE A 595 34.87 -1.13 -23.72
CA ILE A 595 34.42 -0.56 -22.44
C ILE A 595 35.22 -1.22 -21.31
N TYR A 596 35.88 -0.42 -20.48
CA TYR A 596 36.75 -0.92 -19.41
C TYR A 596 35.98 -1.74 -18.37
N SER A 597 36.53 -2.88 -17.95
CA SER A 597 36.05 -3.59 -16.78
C SER A 597 37.19 -4.25 -16.02
N GLU A 598 37.01 -4.43 -14.71
CA GLU A 598 37.97 -5.14 -13.86
C GLU A 598 37.25 -6.01 -12.81
N VAL A 599 37.93 -7.07 -12.37
CA VAL A 599 37.37 -8.08 -11.47
C VAL A 599 38.33 -8.32 -10.31
N HIS A 600 37.82 -8.28 -9.09
CA HIS A 600 38.57 -8.66 -7.89
C HIS A 600 37.80 -9.69 -7.07
N GLY A 601 38.46 -10.80 -6.75
CA GLY A 601 37.91 -11.87 -5.92
C GLY A 601 38.43 -11.81 -4.49
N PHE A 602 37.56 -12.05 -3.52
CA PHE A 602 37.90 -12.21 -2.11
C PHE A 602 37.94 -13.69 -1.74
N GLU A 603 39.14 -14.23 -1.59
CA GLU A 603 39.30 -15.60 -1.09
C GLU A 603 38.75 -15.74 0.33
N ARG A 604 38.20 -16.93 0.63
CA ARG A 604 37.68 -17.28 1.97
C ARG A 604 36.66 -16.28 2.52
N SER A 605 35.84 -15.68 1.67
CA SER A 605 34.86 -14.66 2.04
C SER A 605 33.43 -15.23 2.15
N PRO A 606 32.57 -14.65 3.00
CA PRO A 606 31.13 -14.86 2.92
C PRO A 606 30.56 -14.11 1.70
N HIS A 607 29.32 -14.43 1.32
CA HIS A 607 28.61 -13.69 0.28
C HIS A 607 28.48 -12.18 0.59
N PRO A 608 27.94 -11.75 1.75
CA PRO A 608 27.86 -10.33 2.11
C PRO A 608 29.20 -9.78 2.64
N PHE A 609 30.33 -10.06 1.99
CA PHE A 609 31.67 -9.68 2.48
C PHE A 609 31.82 -8.18 2.76
N TRP A 610 31.12 -7.32 2.01
CA TRP A 610 31.12 -5.86 2.19
C TRP A 610 30.44 -5.39 3.49
N LEU A 611 29.84 -6.30 4.27
CA LEU A 611 29.28 -6.01 5.59
C LEU A 611 30.24 -6.39 6.73
N PHE A 612 31.38 -6.98 6.41
CA PHE A 612 32.24 -7.65 7.38
C PHE A 612 33.73 -7.36 7.20
N ASN A 613 34.43 -7.25 8.32
CA ASN A 613 35.89 -7.31 8.34
C ASN A 613 36.36 -8.77 8.21
N PRO A 614 37.48 -9.01 7.49
CA PRO A 614 38.47 -8.04 7.01
C PRO A 614 38.25 -7.52 5.56
N TRP A 615 37.19 -7.92 4.87
CA TRP A 615 36.99 -7.60 3.44
C TRP A 615 36.48 -6.17 3.19
N PHE A 616 35.89 -5.53 4.19
CA PHE A 616 35.31 -4.20 4.07
C PHE A 616 36.28 -3.14 3.54
N GLU A 617 37.44 -2.94 4.17
CA GLU A 617 38.38 -1.88 3.76
C GLU A 617 38.91 -2.11 2.34
N GLN A 618 39.20 -3.37 1.98
CA GLN A 618 39.61 -3.71 0.61
C GLN A 618 38.49 -3.43 -0.42
N THR A 619 37.23 -3.64 -0.04
CA THR A 619 36.08 -3.27 -0.87
C THR A 619 36.07 -1.77 -1.11
N VAL A 620 36.26 -0.95 -0.06
CA VAL A 620 36.35 0.51 -0.19
C VAL A 620 37.52 0.92 -1.09
N ASP A 621 38.69 0.29 -0.94
CA ASP A 621 39.89 0.57 -1.73
C ASP A 621 39.72 0.28 -3.22
N TYR A 622 39.13 -0.87 -3.57
CA TYR A 622 38.87 -1.21 -4.96
C TYR A 622 37.84 -0.25 -5.59
N VAL A 623 36.76 0.07 -4.90
CA VAL A 623 35.77 1.04 -5.40
C VAL A 623 36.40 2.41 -5.65
N ASP A 624 37.17 2.93 -4.69
CA ASP A 624 37.82 4.23 -4.82
C ASP A 624 38.87 4.25 -5.94
N SER A 625 39.67 3.19 -6.06
CA SER A 625 40.70 3.07 -7.10
C SER A 625 40.08 2.97 -8.50
N PHE A 626 39.03 2.16 -8.64
CA PHE A 626 38.29 1.99 -9.89
C PHE A 626 37.70 3.32 -10.36
N LEU A 627 36.95 4.00 -9.50
CA LEU A 627 36.28 5.26 -9.85
C LEU A 627 37.26 6.36 -10.23
N LYS A 628 38.42 6.42 -9.58
CA LYS A 628 39.52 7.35 -9.95
C LYS A 628 40.16 7.01 -11.31
N SER A 629 40.08 5.77 -11.76
CA SER A 629 40.64 5.37 -13.06
C SER A 629 39.74 5.69 -14.24
N VAL A 630 38.42 5.82 -14.01
CA VAL A 630 37.41 6.03 -15.05
C VAL A 630 36.86 7.47 -15.12
N TRP A 631 37.31 8.37 -14.24
CA TRP A 631 36.84 9.77 -14.13
C TRP A 631 37.90 10.84 -14.24
#